data_AF-A0A1W9PGZ7-F1
#
_entry.id   AF-A0A1W9PGZ7-F1
#
_cell.length_a   1.000
_cell.length_b   1.000
_cell.length_c   1.000
_cell.angle_alpha   90.00
_cell.angle_beta   90.00
_cell.angle_gamma   90.00
#
_symmetry.space_group_name_H-M   'P 1'
#
loop_
_entity.id
_entity.type
_entity.pdbx_description
1 polymer ?
#
loop_
_entity_poly.entity_id
_entity_poly.type
_entity_poly.pdbx_seq_one_letter_code
_entity_poly.pdbx_strand_id
1 'polypeptide(L)'
;MQIFYNNITVLDIGVRRLEALRAKKVGTKIRVLQRDFLLPEFEEKKEKKLKELSKKYAVDVEDLVIYSFPIENILFMNLNVPPKMDKRMIKNFAL
;
A
#
# COMPACT_ATOMS: atom_id res chain seq x y z
N MET A 1 13.01 10.63 -20.77
CA MET A 1 11.77 9.86 -20.56
C MET A 1 11.23 10.27 -19.19
N GLN A 2 10.09 10.95 -19.12
CA GLN A 2 9.50 11.42 -17.86
C GLN A 2 8.40 10.42 -17.48
N ILE A 3 8.56 9.76 -16.34
CA ILE A 3 7.60 8.76 -15.84
C ILE A 3 6.42 9.53 -15.24
N PHE A 4 5.22 9.36 -15.81
CA PHE A 4 4.00 9.91 -15.25
C PHE A 4 3.23 8.78 -14.56
N TYR A 5 3.23 8.76 -13.23
CA TYR A 5 2.44 7.81 -12.43
C TYR A 5 0.95 8.14 -12.52
N ASN A 6 0.34 7.86 -13.67
CA ASN A 6 -1.07 8.10 -13.91
C ASN A 6 -1.93 6.96 -13.39
N ASN A 7 -1.39 5.75 -13.31
CA ASN A 7 -2.08 4.60 -12.77
C ASN A 7 -1.61 4.34 -11.34
N ILE A 8 -2.54 3.92 -10.49
CA ILE A 8 -2.34 3.64 -9.08
C ILE A 8 -2.90 2.24 -8.85
N THR A 9 -2.06 1.34 -8.35
CA THR A 9 -2.45 0.00 -7.93
C THR A 9 -2.26 -0.09 -6.42
N VAL A 10 -3.34 -0.38 -5.70
CA VAL A 10 -3.35 -0.51 -4.25
C VAL A 10 -3.65 -1.96 -3.88
N LEU A 11 -2.87 -2.49 -2.96
CA LEU A 11 -3.10 -3.78 -2.33
C LEU A 11 -3.11 -3.58 -0.81
N ASP A 12 -4.29 -3.67 -0.20
CA ASP A 12 -4.46 -3.65 1.25
C ASP A 12 -4.63 -5.07 1.76
N ILE A 13 -3.64 -5.55 2.53
CA ILE A 13 -3.67 -6.85 3.16
C ILE A 13 -3.92 -6.67 4.66
N GLY A 14 -5.18 -6.76 5.04
CA GLY A 14 -5.59 -6.80 6.44
C GLY A 14 -5.62 -8.22 7.00
N VAL A 15 -5.85 -8.32 8.31
CA VAL A 15 -6.03 -9.62 9.00
C VAL A 15 -7.29 -10.34 8.52
N ARG A 16 -8.37 -9.60 8.27
CA ARG A 16 -9.69 -10.13 7.92
C ARG A 16 -10.18 -9.74 6.52
N ARG A 17 -9.34 -9.04 5.76
CA ARG A 17 -9.72 -8.53 4.44
C ARG A 17 -8.52 -8.49 3.52
N LEU A 18 -8.78 -8.73 2.26
CA LEU A 18 -7.85 -8.47 1.18
C LEU A 18 -8.57 -7.59 0.17
N GLU A 19 -8.02 -6.41 -0.08
CA GLU A 19 -8.56 -5.47 -1.05
C GLU A 19 -7.49 -5.14 -2.09
N ALA A 20 -7.87 -5.24 -3.36
CA ALA A 20 -7.06 -4.77 -4.48
C ALA A 20 -7.86 -3.71 -5.25
N LEU A 21 -7.19 -2.62 -5.62
CA LEU A 21 -7.81 -1.50 -6.31
C LEU A 21 -6.87 -1.00 -7.40
N ARG A 22 -7.40 -0.76 -8.59
CA ARG A 22 -6.68 -0.05 -9.65
C ARG A 22 -7.43 1.22 -9.95
N ALA A 23 -6.72 2.33 -9.91
CA ALA A 23 -7.25 3.65 -10.19
C ALA A 23 -6.34 4.38 -11.17
N LYS A 24 -6.89 5.40 -11.82
CA LYS A 24 -6.15 6.29 -12.72
C LYS A 24 -6.40 7.73 -12.34
N LYS A 25 -5.32 8.48 -12.18
CA LYS A 25 -5.36 9.94 -12.07
C LYS A 25 -5.60 10.52 -13.45
N VAL A 26 -6.64 11.34 -13.58
CA VAL A 26 -7.00 12.08 -14.79
C VAL A 26 -7.13 13.55 -14.40
N GLY A 27 -6.09 14.33 -14.71
CA GLY A 27 -5.95 15.70 -14.22
C GLY A 27 -5.88 15.73 -12.69
N THR A 28 -6.87 16.37 -12.06
CA THR A 28 -7.00 16.46 -10.59
C THR A 28 -7.91 15.39 -9.98
N LYS A 29 -8.54 14.54 -10.78
CA LYS A 29 -9.49 13.51 -10.32
C LYS A 29 -8.86 12.13 -10.31
N ILE A 30 -9.34 11.26 -9.41
CA ILE A 30 -9.00 9.84 -9.37
C ILE A 30 -10.23 9.05 -9.85
N ARG A 31 -10.05 8.21 -10.86
CA ARG A 31 -11.07 7.30 -11.38
C ARG A 31 -10.72 5.87 -10.99
N VAL A 32 -11.60 5.18 -10.29
CA VAL A 32 -11.44 3.74 -10.05
C VAL A 32 -11.70 2.99 -11.35
N LEU A 33 -10.75 2.15 -11.75
CA LEU A 33 -10.83 1.30 -12.92
C LEU A 33 -11.28 -0.12 -12.54
N GLN A 34 -10.77 -0.62 -11.42
CA GLN A 34 -11.05 -1.96 -10.95
C GLN A 34 -10.96 -2.02 -9.43
N ARG A 35 -11.80 -2.86 -8.81
CA ARG A 35 -11.79 -3.11 -7.37
C ARG A 35 -12.16 -4.57 -7.11
N ASP A 36 -11.38 -5.25 -6.29
CA ASP A 36 -11.66 -6.57 -5.78
C ASP A 36 -11.59 -6.53 -4.25
N PHE A 37 -12.61 -7.10 -3.60
CA PHE A 37 -12.69 -7.17 -2.15
C PHE A 37 -13.00 -8.61 -1.73
N LEU A 38 -12.20 -9.14 -0.81
CA LEU A 38 -12.28 -10.52 -0.33
C LEU A 38 -12.36 -10.54 1.21
N LEU A 39 -13.26 -11.36 1.73
CA LEU A 39 -13.61 -11.52 3.16
C LEU A 39 -12.80 -12.65 3.84
N PRO A 40 -12.99 -12.96 5.14
CA PRO A 40 -12.06 -13.78 5.95
C PRO A 40 -11.93 -15.27 5.60
N GLU A 41 -12.80 -15.84 4.76
CA GLU A 41 -12.82 -17.28 4.43
C GLU A 41 -11.57 -17.78 3.66
N PHE A 42 -10.54 -16.95 3.57
CA PHE A 42 -9.43 -17.09 2.66
C PHE A 42 -8.11 -17.45 3.32
N GLU A 43 -8.00 -17.68 4.64
CA GLU A 43 -6.71 -18.05 5.25
C GLU A 43 -6.05 -19.26 4.55
N GLU A 44 -6.80 -20.33 4.30
CA GLU A 44 -6.30 -21.51 3.56
C GLU A 44 -6.08 -21.27 2.06
N LYS A 45 -6.67 -20.22 1.49
CA LYS A 45 -6.63 -19.90 0.04
C LYS A 45 -5.91 -18.58 -0.27
N LYS A 46 -5.28 -17.96 0.72
CA LYS A 46 -4.77 -16.58 0.67
C LYS A 46 -3.68 -16.46 -0.39
N GLU A 47 -2.73 -17.38 -0.36
CA GLU A 47 -1.62 -17.39 -1.31
C GLU A 47 -2.10 -17.58 -2.75
N LYS A 48 -3.07 -18.49 -2.97
CA LYS A 48 -3.67 -18.71 -4.29
C LYS A 48 -4.39 -17.45 -4.78
N LYS A 49 -5.17 -16.79 -3.92
CA LYS A 49 -5.85 -15.53 -4.28
C LYS A 49 -4.90 -14.37 -4.51
N LEU A 50 -3.83 -14.27 -3.74
CA LEU A 50 -2.79 -13.27 -3.99
C LEU A 50 -2.11 -13.49 -5.36
N LYS A 51 -1.85 -14.74 -5.74
CA LYS A 51 -1.35 -15.08 -7.09
C LYS A 51 -2.35 -14.77 -8.19
N GLU A 52 -3.65 -14.94 -7.95
CA GLU A 52 -4.69 -14.56 -8.91
C GLU A 52 -4.79 -13.03 -9.05
N LEU A 53 -4.76 -12.30 -7.93
CA LEU A 53 -4.78 -10.83 -7.94
C LEU A 53 -3.52 -10.24 -8.57
N SER A 54 -2.34 -10.79 -8.31
CA SER A 54 -1.10 -10.29 -8.91
C SER A 54 -1.12 -10.41 -10.44
N LYS A 55 -1.65 -11.52 -10.97
CA LYS A 55 -1.86 -11.69 -12.42
C LYS A 55 -2.92 -10.74 -12.95
N LYS A 56 -4.03 -10.54 -12.23
CA LYS A 56 -5.14 -9.69 -12.65
C LYS A 56 -4.78 -8.20 -12.67
N TYR A 57 -3.99 -7.75 -11.70
CA TYR A 57 -3.62 -6.34 -11.54
C TYR A 57 -2.34 -5.96 -12.28
N ALA A 58 -1.62 -6.93 -12.88
CA ALA A 58 -0.43 -6.79 -13.73
C ALA A 58 0.11 -5.36 -13.78
N VAL A 59 0.96 -5.08 -12.79
CA VAL A 59 1.50 -3.75 -12.52
C VAL A 59 2.49 -3.39 -13.62
N ASP A 60 2.33 -2.20 -14.20
CA ASP A 60 3.29 -1.66 -15.16
C ASP A 60 4.39 -0.88 -14.42
N VAL A 61 5.54 -0.64 -15.03
CA VAL A 61 6.66 0.10 -14.44
C VAL A 61 6.25 1.53 -14.05
N GLU A 62 5.23 2.07 -14.71
CA GLU A 62 4.68 3.41 -14.45
C GLU A 62 3.53 3.44 -13.43
N ASP A 63 3.12 2.30 -12.87
CA ASP A 63 2.09 2.25 -11.85
C ASP A 63 2.66 2.66 -10.47
N LEU A 64 1.99 3.57 -9.78
CA LEU A 64 2.21 3.78 -8.35
C LEU A 64 1.65 2.59 -7.58
N VAL A 65 2.51 1.81 -6.92
CA VAL A 65 2.08 0.67 -6.10
C VAL A 65 2.03 1.06 -4.63
N ILE A 66 0.87 0.88 -4.00
CA ILE A 66 0.68 1.07 -2.56
C ILE A 66 0.37 -0.29 -1.95
N TYR A 67 1.17 -0.69 -0.96
CA TYR A 67 0.95 -1.91 -0.20
C TYR A 67 0.82 -1.59 1.28
N SER A 68 -0.24 -2.09 1.93
CA SER A 68 -0.47 -1.91 3.37
C SER A 68 -0.38 -3.25 4.10
N PHE A 69 0.35 -3.26 5.23
CA PHE A 69 0.43 -4.39 6.15
C PHE A 69 -0.53 -4.19 7.33
N PRO A 70 -0.95 -5.28 8.01
CA PRO A 70 -1.77 -5.17 9.21
C PRO A 70 -1.10 -4.30 10.28
N ILE A 71 -1.85 -3.31 10.78
CA ILE A 71 -1.41 -2.37 11.82
C ILE A 71 -1.00 -3.08 13.11
N GLU A 72 -1.53 -4.28 13.38
CA GLU A 72 -1.23 -5.08 14.56
C GLU A 72 0.28 -5.38 14.72
N ASN A 73 1.04 -5.33 13.63
CA ASN A 73 2.50 -5.54 13.64
C ASN A 73 3.31 -4.23 13.70
N ILE A 74 2.66 -3.07 13.86
CA ILE A 74 3.31 -1.75 13.81
C ILE A 74 3.00 -0.99 15.11
N LEU A 75 4.02 -0.67 15.88
CA LEU A 75 3.90 0.23 17.02
C LEU A 75 4.04 1.68 16.56
N PHE A 76 2.98 2.47 16.74
CA PHE A 76 3.03 3.93 16.55
C PHE A 76 3.27 4.60 17.89
N MET A 77 4.38 5.32 18.03
CA MET A 77 4.72 6.08 19.22
C MET A 77 5.16 7.49 18.84
N ASN A 78 4.59 8.49 19.53
CA ASN A 78 5.04 9.87 19.41
C ASN A 78 6.18 10.11 20.40
N LEU A 79 7.33 10.56 19.90
CA LEU A 79 8.47 10.95 20.71
C LEU A 79 8.61 12.47 20.72
N ASN A 80 8.74 13.06 21.91
CA ASN A 80 9.08 14.48 22.04
C ASN A 80 10.57 14.66 21.78
N VAL A 81 10.90 15.08 20.55
CA VAL A 81 12.29 15.27 20.14
C VAL A 81 12.73 16.72 20.37
N PRO A 82 13.95 16.98 20.89
CA PRO A 82 14.42 18.34 21.09
C PRO A 82 14.43 19.17 19.79
N PRO A 83 14.00 20.44 19.83
CA PRO A 83 13.74 21.25 18.63
C PRO A 83 14.97 21.58 17.78
N LYS A 84 16.19 21.27 18.25
CA LYS A 84 17.45 21.54 17.55
C LYS A 84 18.16 20.30 17.01
N MET A 85 17.57 19.10 17.10
CA MET A 85 18.18 17.90 16.53
C MET A 85 18.06 17.90 15.00
N ASP A 86 19.17 17.57 14.34
CA ASP A 86 19.15 17.33 12.89
C ASP A 86 18.51 15.96 12.56
N LYS A 87 18.15 15.75 11.28
CA LYS A 87 17.51 14.50 10.83
C LYS A 87 18.31 13.23 11.11
N ARG A 88 19.66 13.30 11.12
CA ARG A 88 20.52 12.13 11.38
C ARG A 88 20.52 11.80 12.87
N MET A 89 20.53 12.82 13.73
CA MET A 89 20.43 12.67 15.19
C MET A 89 19.07 12.10 15.60
N ILE A 90 17.97 12.57 14.99
CA ILE A 90 16.61 12.05 15.25
C ILE A 90 16.53 10.55 14.94
N LYS A 91 17.15 10.10 13.86
CA LYS A 91 17.18 8.67 13.49
C LYS A 91 17.88 7.81 14.55
N ASN A 92 18.93 8.33 15.17
CA ASN A 92 19.66 7.63 16.23
C ASN A 92 19.00 7.75 17.61
N PHE A 93 18.11 8.73 17.81
CA PHE A 93 17.38 8.93 19.07
C PHE A 93 16.21 7.95 19.24
N ALA A 94 15.64 7.46 18.14
CA ALA A 94 14.49 6.55 18.13
C ALA A 94 14.86 5.04 18.19
N LEU A 95 16.15 4.71 18.34
CA LEU A 95 16.70 3.37 18.56
C LEU A 95 17.03 3.18 20.05
#